data_AF-A0A2V4BNI0-F1
#
_entry.id   AF-A0A2V4BNI0-F1
#
_cell.length_a   1.000
_cell.length_b   1.000
_cell.length_c   1.000
_cell.angle_alpha   90.00
_cell.angle_beta   90.00
_cell.angle_gamma   90.00
#
_symmetry.space_group_name_H-M   'P 1'
#
loop_
_entity.id
_entity.type
_entity.pdbx_description
1 polymer ?
#
loop_
_entity_poly.entity_id
_entity_poly.type
_entity_poly.pdbx_seq_one_letter_code
_entity_poly.pdbx_strand_id
1 'polypeptide(L)'
;MINVNLNKQILGRWINDEIEYVFSQNNTFQIAYPNNEKLINGYYSIKEKVVEFTYVDYSHVWKSNIEYIDSNQLQLKYLLDKKVKNYNLKKIADNYSLKKINALGKTSLLILSAFNEQYYPILLMNEEIKDSLFFDYFEKPEKPKFTEKEPEKTNGFLFYILFVIIGFLIFNYLKTFIGLLFIFLGMYLIFTNPEKKKYLKEKNDFENYKKSYESQLKKYYHEITLNEEDFLKLKNKEKISSILRKTKYSIGTDYIKGLSHQFFLNHLIHHLGSKHNNSKGILESLTYLNKYFTHKPTSRPYVSDFAYVNDEIGLVLLIEIDEPYTIQNKEPIHLNDNDRNSFFLELNWIIIRFSEEQILMYPNESCNFISELILEFEEPSGRLGLPNSLPFIERWNDFNIHRLINSNYRENYLKTNKNKL
;
A
#
# COMPACT_ATOMS: atom_id res chain seq x y z
N MET A 1 8.46 26.01 34.21
CA MET A 1 7.77 26.57 33.03
C MET A 1 8.42 25.99 31.79
N ILE A 2 7.71 25.11 31.07
CA ILE A 2 8.18 24.61 29.77
C ILE A 2 7.73 25.66 28.75
N ASN A 3 8.69 26.33 28.12
CA ASN A 3 8.41 27.36 27.11
C ASN A 3 8.22 26.64 25.76
N VAL A 4 7.00 26.20 25.47
CA VAL A 4 6.67 25.57 24.18
C VAL A 4 6.32 26.69 23.20
N ASN A 5 7.23 26.94 22.25
CA ASN A 5 7.01 27.95 21.22
C ASN A 5 6.08 27.40 20.14
N LEU A 6 4.77 27.60 20.31
CA LEU A 6 3.72 27.16 19.37
C LEU A 6 3.58 28.15 18.21
N ASN A 7 4.55 28.16 17.30
CA ASN A 7 4.42 28.89 16.05
C ASN A 7 3.51 28.12 15.09
N LYS A 8 2.23 28.53 15.05
CA LYS A 8 1.13 28.13 14.16
C LYS A 8 0.85 26.61 14.08
N GLN A 9 -0.18 26.17 14.79
CA GLN A 9 -0.80 24.85 14.57
C GLN A 9 -2.32 24.97 14.42
N ILE A 10 -2.89 24.08 13.61
CA ILE A 10 -4.33 23.84 13.48
C ILE A 10 -4.66 22.69 14.44
N LEU A 11 -5.46 22.97 15.46
CA LEU A 11 -6.00 21.95 16.37
C LEU A 11 -7.47 21.70 16.00
N GLY A 12 -7.94 20.47 16.11
CA GLY A 12 -9.33 20.13 15.80
C GLY A 12 -9.95 19.27 16.90
N ARG A 13 -11.22 19.50 17.21
CA ARG A 13 -12.00 18.67 18.12
C ARG A 13 -13.31 18.26 17.46
N TRP A 14 -13.75 17.04 17.79
CA TRP A 14 -15.08 16.53 17.47
C TRP A 14 -16.09 16.90 18.57
N ILE A 15 -17.19 17.53 18.18
CA ILE A 15 -18.38 17.73 19.02
C ILE A 15 -19.60 17.40 18.16
N ASN A 16 -20.41 16.43 18.61
CA ASN A 16 -21.65 16.00 17.94
C ASN A 16 -21.48 15.73 16.44
N ASP A 17 -20.47 14.94 16.07
CA ASP A 17 -20.17 14.56 14.69
C ASP A 17 -19.77 15.70 13.72
N GLU A 18 -19.47 16.90 14.24
CA GLU A 18 -18.88 18.00 13.48
C GLU A 18 -17.46 18.33 13.99
N ILE A 19 -16.58 18.74 13.07
CA ILE A 19 -15.20 19.15 13.38
C ILE A 19 -15.15 20.66 13.55
N GLU A 20 -14.79 21.12 14.75
CA GLU A 20 -14.40 22.51 15.00
C GLU A 20 -12.90 22.67 14.73
N TYR A 21 -12.53 23.68 13.93
CA TYR A 21 -11.13 24.03 13.67
C TYR A 21 -10.70 25.19 14.56
N VAL A 22 -9.63 24.96 15.32
CA VAL A 22 -9.02 25.92 16.24
C VAL A 22 -7.69 26.39 15.65
N PHE A 23 -7.64 27.62 15.19
CA PHE A 23 -6.42 28.27 14.72
C PHE A 23 -5.71 28.92 15.90
N SER A 24 -4.49 28.49 16.24
CA SER A 24 -3.73 29.06 17.36
C SER A 24 -2.59 29.97 16.88
N GLN A 25 -2.53 31.17 17.44
CA GLN A 25 -1.39 32.07 17.33
C GLN A 25 -1.26 32.89 18.63
N ASN A 26 -0.07 32.92 19.23
CA ASN A 26 0.27 33.75 20.40
C ASN A 26 -0.71 33.64 21.59
N ASN A 27 -0.97 32.43 22.11
CA ASN A 27 -1.90 32.14 23.23
C ASN A 27 -3.37 32.52 22.99
N THR A 28 -3.72 32.88 21.76
CA THR A 28 -5.10 33.11 21.33
C THR A 28 -5.51 32.07 20.30
N PHE A 29 -6.81 31.82 20.21
CA PHE A 29 -7.34 30.95 19.17
C PHE A 29 -8.60 31.50 18.52
N GLN A 30 -8.86 31.06 17.28
CA GLN A 30 -10.10 31.29 16.55
C GLN A 30 -10.79 29.96 16.23
N ILE A 31 -12.08 29.86 16.56
CA ILE A 31 -12.93 28.73 16.16
C ILE A 31 -13.75 29.14 14.94
N ALA A 32 -13.68 28.33 13.89
CA ALA A 32 -14.53 28.44 12.72
C ALA A 32 -15.46 27.23 12.64
N TYR A 33 -16.77 27.49 12.56
CA TYR A 33 -17.79 26.47 12.35
C TYR A 33 -17.99 26.22 10.85
N PRO A 34 -18.12 24.96 10.39
CA PRO A 34 -18.24 24.65 8.96
C PRO A 34 -19.40 25.36 8.25
N ASN A 35 -20.46 25.72 8.99
CA ASN A 35 -21.70 26.26 8.43
C ASN A 35 -22.07 27.67 8.92
N ASN A 36 -21.22 28.35 9.70
CA ASN A 36 -21.49 29.70 10.20
C ASN A 36 -20.25 30.60 10.07
N GLU A 37 -20.41 31.77 9.43
CA GLU A 37 -19.35 32.77 9.21
C GLU A 37 -18.87 33.48 10.50
N LYS A 38 -19.35 33.08 11.68
CA LYS A 38 -18.92 33.68 12.95
C LYS A 38 -17.64 33.03 13.45
N LEU A 39 -16.58 33.86 13.51
CA LEU A 39 -15.34 33.55 14.19
C LEU A 39 -15.47 33.88 15.68
N ILE A 40 -15.23 32.90 16.54
CA ILE A 40 -15.17 33.12 17.99
C ILE A 40 -13.70 33.18 18.42
N ASN A 41 -13.33 34.26 19.11
CA ASN A 41 -11.98 34.44 19.66
C ASN A 41 -11.94 33.94 21.11
N GLY A 42 -10.88 33.23 21.49
CA GLY A 42 -10.68 32.78 22.86
C GLY A 42 -9.21 32.69 23.28
N TYR A 43 -9.00 32.35 24.55
CA TYR A 43 -7.67 32.17 25.15
C TYR A 43 -7.50 30.75 25.65
N TYR A 44 -6.29 30.20 25.56
CA TYR A 44 -5.98 28.89 26.14
C TYR A 44 -4.82 28.97 27.12
N SER A 45 -4.81 28.06 28.08
CA SER A 45 -3.67 27.85 28.98
C SER A 45 -3.30 26.38 28.99
N ILE A 46 -1.99 26.10 29.02
CA ILE A 46 -1.47 24.73 29.07
C ILE A 46 -1.08 24.44 30.51
N LYS A 47 -1.74 23.46 31.12
CA LYS A 47 -1.33 22.88 32.40
C LYS A 47 -0.98 21.43 32.16
N GLU A 48 0.30 21.11 32.33
CA GLU A 48 0.87 19.78 32.06
C GLU A 48 0.60 19.29 30.63
N LYS A 49 -0.26 18.27 30.45
CA LYS A 49 -0.66 17.66 29.16
C LYS A 49 -2.09 18.01 28.73
N VAL A 50 -2.77 18.90 29.46
CA VAL A 50 -4.15 19.32 29.19
C VAL A 50 -4.14 20.77 28.74
N VAL A 51 -4.79 21.04 27.61
CA VAL A 51 -5.03 22.40 27.13
C VAL A 51 -6.42 22.82 27.59
N GLU A 52 -6.48 23.78 28.51
CA GLU A 52 -7.73 24.40 28.95
C GLU A 52 -8.06 25.56 28.03
N PHE A 53 -9.19 25.48 27.33
CA PHE A 53 -9.71 26.57 26.51
C PHE A 53 -10.76 27.35 27.31
N THR A 54 -10.63 28.68 27.31
CA THR A 54 -11.63 29.58 27.89
C THR A 54 -12.03 30.60 26.83
N TYR A 55 -13.32 30.67 26.53
CA TYR A 55 -13.88 31.74 25.70
C TYR A 55 -15.09 32.37 26.39
N VAL A 56 -15.39 33.61 26.01
CA VAL A 56 -16.47 34.41 26.55
C VAL A 56 -17.37 34.78 25.37
N ASP A 57 -18.57 34.21 25.35
CA ASP A 57 -19.67 34.74 24.55
C ASP A 57 -20.57 35.57 25.48
N TYR A 58 -21.31 36.55 24.95
CA TYR A 58 -21.98 37.68 25.61
C TYR A 58 -22.95 37.36 26.77
N SER A 59 -23.00 36.12 27.26
CA SER A 59 -23.72 35.74 28.48
C SER A 59 -23.05 34.65 29.34
N HIS A 60 -22.15 33.77 28.83
CA HIS A 60 -21.64 32.61 29.59
C HIS A 60 -20.15 32.28 29.34
N VAL A 61 -19.47 31.73 30.35
CA VAL A 61 -18.09 31.21 30.27
C VAL A 61 -18.12 29.69 30.17
N TRP A 62 -17.55 29.14 29.10
CA TRP A 62 -17.42 27.69 28.90
C TRP A 62 -15.97 27.23 29.09
N LYS A 63 -15.78 26.10 29.77
CA LYS A 63 -14.49 25.43 29.95
C LYS A 63 -14.56 24.00 29.42
N SER A 64 -13.56 23.60 28.63
CA SER A 64 -13.45 22.23 28.12
C SER A 64 -11.99 21.77 28.20
N ASN A 65 -11.81 20.51 28.57
CA ASN A 65 -10.51 19.84 28.58
C ASN A 65 -10.37 18.97 27.33
N ILE A 66 -9.24 19.08 26.65
CA ILE A 66 -8.88 18.22 25.51
C ILE A 66 -7.54 17.57 25.84
N GLU A 67 -7.47 16.24 25.73
CA GLU A 67 -6.21 15.50 25.80
C GLU A 67 -5.40 15.71 24.52
N TYR A 68 -4.11 15.94 24.68
CA TYR A 68 -3.18 16.22 23.59
C TYR A 68 -3.08 15.03 22.61
N ILE A 69 -3.59 15.21 21.40
CA ILE A 69 -3.38 14.30 20.27
C ILE A 69 -2.26 14.89 19.41
N ASP A 70 -1.22 14.09 19.13
CA ASP A 70 -0.03 14.45 18.36
C ASP A 70 -0.40 15.17 17.04
N SER A 71 0.18 16.36 16.82
CA SER A 71 -0.06 17.25 15.67
C SER A 71 0.15 16.56 14.31
N ASN A 72 0.93 15.48 14.29
CA ASN A 72 1.22 14.70 13.09
C ASN A 72 0.09 13.75 12.67
N GLN A 73 -0.77 13.30 13.59
CA GLN A 73 -1.97 12.53 13.25
C GLN A 73 -3.07 13.41 12.66
N LEU A 74 -3.14 14.68 13.10
CA LEU A 74 -4.08 15.67 12.58
C LEU A 74 -3.72 16.13 11.16
N GLN A 75 -2.43 16.28 10.82
CA GLN A 75 -2.01 16.59 9.44
C GLN A 75 -2.35 15.48 8.44
N LEU A 76 -2.14 14.21 8.82
CA LEU A 76 -2.48 13.07 7.96
C LEU A 76 -3.99 13.01 7.69
N LYS A 77 -4.80 13.25 8.73
CA LYS A 77 -6.27 13.25 8.60
C LYS A 77 -6.78 14.50 7.87
N TYR A 78 -6.13 15.65 8.01
CA TYR A 78 -6.44 16.87 7.24
C TYR A 78 -6.11 16.72 5.75
N LEU A 79 -5.02 16.04 5.39
CA LEU A 79 -4.67 15.72 4.00
C LEU A 79 -5.64 14.71 3.38
N LEU A 80 -6.13 13.76 4.18
CA LEU A 80 -7.22 12.86 3.79
C LEU A 80 -8.53 13.67 3.63
N ASP A 81 -9.02 14.35 4.66
CA ASP A 81 -10.36 14.98 4.66
C ASP A 81 -10.49 16.19 3.71
N LYS A 82 -9.47 17.05 3.53
CA LYS A 82 -9.57 18.21 2.63
C LYS A 82 -9.43 17.85 1.14
N LYS A 83 -9.01 16.63 0.81
CA LYS A 83 -8.96 16.10 -0.57
C LYS A 83 -9.87 14.88 -0.80
N VAL A 84 -10.73 14.49 0.14
CA VAL A 84 -11.77 13.45 -0.03
C VAL A 84 -12.98 13.92 -0.86
N LYS A 85 -12.85 15.02 -1.62
CA LYS A 85 -13.63 15.16 -2.87
C LYS A 85 -13.04 14.37 -4.04
N ASN A 86 -11.83 13.81 -3.92
CA ASN A 86 -11.28 12.89 -4.92
C ASN A 86 -11.54 11.43 -4.55
N TYR A 87 -12.29 10.76 -5.41
CA TYR A 87 -12.76 9.37 -5.37
C TYR A 87 -11.64 8.29 -5.17
N ASN A 88 -10.37 8.65 -5.31
CA ASN A 88 -9.27 7.69 -5.50
C ASN A 88 -8.51 7.25 -4.22
N LEU A 89 -8.40 8.08 -3.18
CA LEU A 89 -7.81 7.60 -1.91
C LEU A 89 -8.74 6.63 -1.19
N LYS A 90 -10.05 6.80 -1.37
CA LYS A 90 -11.06 5.81 -0.98
C LYS A 90 -10.86 4.49 -1.73
N LYS A 91 -10.61 4.52 -3.03
CA LYS A 91 -10.32 3.31 -3.83
C LYS A 91 -9.03 2.59 -3.40
N ILE A 92 -7.98 3.32 -3.03
CA ILE A 92 -6.74 2.75 -2.45
C ILE A 92 -7.04 2.15 -1.06
N ALA A 93 -7.80 2.85 -0.21
CA ALA A 93 -8.22 2.35 1.10
C ALA A 93 -9.26 1.22 1.04
N ASP A 94 -10.00 1.09 -0.06
CA ASP A 94 -10.94 0.00 -0.31
C ASP A 94 -10.19 -1.25 -0.83
N ASN A 95 -9.11 -1.06 -1.60
CA ASN A 95 -8.25 -2.14 -2.08
C ASN A 95 -7.32 -2.71 -0.99
N TYR A 96 -6.94 -1.90 0.00
CA TYR A 96 -6.11 -2.33 1.13
C TYR A 96 -6.88 -2.15 2.43
N SER A 97 -7.15 -3.23 3.17
CA SER A 97 -7.91 -3.14 4.43
C SER A 97 -7.30 -2.09 5.37
N LEU A 98 -8.14 -1.34 6.09
CA LEU A 98 -7.71 -0.34 7.10
C LEU A 98 -6.69 -0.92 8.11
N LYS A 99 -6.79 -2.23 8.39
CA LYS A 99 -5.86 -2.98 9.24
C LYS A 99 -4.46 -3.09 8.62
N LYS A 100 -4.39 -3.29 7.29
CA LYS A 100 -3.15 -3.32 6.49
C LYS A 100 -2.51 -1.94 6.41
N ILE A 101 -3.31 -0.89 6.22
CA ILE A 101 -2.84 0.51 6.20
C ILE A 101 -2.27 0.96 7.56
N ASN A 102 -2.93 0.59 8.66
CA ASN A 102 -2.45 0.92 10.01
C ASN A 102 -1.15 0.20 10.38
N ALA A 103 -0.90 -0.98 9.82
CA ALA A 103 0.31 -1.76 10.06
C ALA A 103 1.49 -1.27 9.18
N LEU A 104 1.19 -0.65 8.05
CA LEU A 104 2.15 -0.23 7.03
C LEU A 104 2.97 1.03 7.41
N GLY A 105 2.69 1.71 8.52
CA GLY A 105 3.43 2.92 8.94
C GLY A 105 3.31 4.09 7.95
N LYS A 106 3.83 5.27 8.31
CA LYS A 106 3.73 6.51 7.50
C LYS A 106 4.40 6.38 6.12
N THR A 107 5.41 5.54 6.03
CA THR A 107 6.34 5.42 4.90
C THR A 107 5.73 4.67 3.71
N SER A 108 4.90 3.67 3.98
CA SER A 108 4.24 2.88 2.93
C SER A 108 3.15 3.62 2.16
N LEU A 109 2.48 4.60 2.78
CA LEU A 109 1.44 5.42 2.13
C LEU A 109 1.97 6.27 0.98
N LEU A 110 3.24 6.63 1.04
CA LEU A 110 3.90 7.46 0.04
C LEU A 110 4.42 6.64 -1.14
N ILE A 111 4.91 5.41 -0.93
CA ILE A 111 5.18 4.49 -2.05
C ILE A 111 3.86 4.16 -2.76
N LEU A 112 2.79 3.92 -2.00
CA LEU A 112 1.43 3.78 -2.55
C LEU A 112 1.00 5.00 -3.38
N SER A 113 1.48 6.19 -3.04
CA SER A 113 1.28 7.39 -3.85
C SER A 113 2.21 7.47 -5.08
N ALA A 114 3.42 6.91 -5.03
CA ALA A 114 4.28 6.77 -6.21
C ALA A 114 3.76 5.70 -7.18
N PHE A 115 3.01 4.70 -6.69
CA PHE A 115 2.21 3.79 -7.52
C PHE A 115 0.97 4.47 -8.11
N ASN A 116 0.59 5.65 -7.62
CA ASN A 116 -0.44 6.45 -8.24
C ASN A 116 0.19 7.22 -9.40
N GLU A 117 0.03 6.70 -10.62
CA GLU A 117 0.55 7.26 -11.87
C GLU A 117 0.07 8.68 -12.21
N GLN A 118 -0.67 9.34 -11.33
CA GLN A 118 -1.11 10.73 -11.45
C GLN A 118 -0.05 11.75 -11.03
N TYR A 119 0.98 11.35 -10.29
CA TYR A 119 2.01 12.25 -9.79
C TYR A 119 3.40 11.64 -9.90
N TYR A 120 4.39 12.46 -10.25
CA TYR A 120 5.79 12.11 -10.14
C TYR A 120 6.30 12.24 -8.70
N PRO A 121 7.28 11.42 -8.26
CA PRO A 121 7.87 10.32 -9.01
C PRO A 121 6.87 9.18 -9.20
N ILE A 122 6.87 8.58 -10.39
CA ILE A 122 6.03 7.42 -10.72
C ILE A 122 6.87 6.16 -10.56
N LEU A 123 6.35 5.17 -9.85
CA LEU A 123 6.99 3.87 -9.67
C LEU A 123 6.12 2.77 -10.28
N LEU A 124 6.67 2.05 -11.26
CA LEU A 124 6.01 0.93 -11.92
C LEU A 124 6.84 -0.34 -11.72
N MET A 125 6.17 -1.44 -11.43
CA MET A 125 6.78 -2.77 -11.33
C MET A 125 5.71 -3.83 -11.56
N ASN A 126 6.14 -5.07 -11.83
CA ASN A 126 5.24 -6.21 -11.93
C ASN A 126 4.50 -6.43 -10.59
N GLU A 127 3.22 -6.82 -10.64
CA GLU A 127 2.41 -7.11 -9.45
C GLU A 127 3.05 -8.21 -8.57
N GLU A 128 3.76 -9.20 -9.14
CA GLU A 128 4.48 -10.21 -8.34
C GLU A 128 5.57 -9.57 -7.45
N ILE A 129 6.29 -8.57 -7.98
CA ILE A 129 7.31 -7.81 -7.23
C ILE A 129 6.62 -6.92 -6.20
N LYS A 130 5.59 -6.18 -6.61
CA LYS A 130 4.82 -5.29 -5.74
C LYS A 130 4.23 -6.04 -4.56
N ASP A 131 3.56 -7.16 -4.80
CA ASP A 131 3.01 -8.01 -3.76
C ASP A 131 4.10 -8.50 -2.81
N SER A 132 5.29 -8.85 -3.33
CA SER A 132 6.43 -9.28 -2.50
C SER A 132 7.00 -8.18 -1.60
N LEU A 133 6.87 -6.90 -1.98
CA LEU A 133 7.26 -5.75 -1.15
C LEU A 133 6.21 -5.42 -0.09
N PHE A 134 4.93 -5.55 -0.42
CA PHE A 134 3.80 -5.17 0.46
C PHE A 134 3.20 -6.32 1.24
N PHE A 135 3.99 -7.35 1.57
CA PHE A 135 3.44 -8.58 2.10
C PHE A 135 2.67 -8.37 3.41
N ASP A 136 1.57 -9.11 3.49
CA ASP A 136 0.71 -9.18 4.66
C ASP A 136 1.52 -9.60 5.87
N TYR A 137 1.36 -8.84 6.96
CA TYR A 137 1.71 -9.30 8.30
C TYR A 137 1.27 -10.74 8.43
N PHE A 138 2.16 -11.61 8.93
CA PHE A 138 1.80 -12.98 9.28
C PHE A 138 0.62 -12.92 10.25
N GLU A 139 -0.60 -13.08 9.75
CA GLU A 139 -1.75 -13.07 10.62
C GLU A 139 -1.65 -14.34 11.46
N LYS A 140 -1.59 -14.14 12.79
CA LYS A 140 -1.67 -15.23 13.74
C LYS A 140 -2.87 -16.09 13.35
N PRO A 141 -2.70 -17.40 13.11
CA PRO A 141 -3.80 -18.24 12.65
C PRO A 141 -4.98 -18.10 13.61
N GLU A 142 -6.19 -18.03 13.07
CA GLU A 142 -7.37 -17.84 13.90
C GLU A 142 -7.67 -19.11 14.70
N LYS A 143 -7.93 -18.94 16.00
CA LYS A 143 -8.26 -20.06 16.87
C LYS A 143 -9.56 -20.71 16.39
N PRO A 144 -9.59 -22.03 16.15
CA PRO A 144 -10.81 -22.76 15.81
C PRO A 144 -11.91 -22.49 16.84
N LYS A 145 -13.13 -22.22 16.37
CA LYS A 145 -14.33 -22.18 17.22
C LYS A 145 -15.22 -23.37 16.86
N PHE A 146 -15.46 -24.26 17.82
CA PHE A 146 -16.48 -25.31 17.69
C PHE A 146 -17.76 -24.80 18.34
N THR A 147 -18.84 -24.70 17.58
CA THR A 147 -20.11 -24.14 18.07
C THR A 147 -21.19 -25.19 18.27
N GLU A 148 -20.98 -26.43 17.83
CA GLU A 148 -22.02 -27.47 17.93
C GLU A 148 -22.00 -28.17 19.29
N LYS A 149 -23.18 -28.26 19.88
CA LYS A 149 -23.43 -29.09 21.06
C LYS A 149 -23.68 -30.51 20.59
N GLU A 150 -23.19 -31.48 21.34
CA GLU A 150 -23.53 -32.89 21.11
C GLU A 150 -25.05 -33.04 21.09
N PRO A 151 -25.64 -33.68 20.06
CA PRO A 151 -27.08 -33.85 19.99
C PRO A 151 -27.55 -34.57 21.25
N GLU A 152 -28.48 -33.94 21.98
CA GLU A 152 -29.07 -34.54 23.16
C GLU A 152 -29.74 -35.86 22.76
N LYS A 153 -29.48 -36.93 23.52
CA LYS A 153 -29.90 -38.31 23.19
C LYS A 153 -31.41 -38.51 23.05
N THR A 154 -32.23 -37.51 23.37
CA THR A 154 -33.59 -37.71 23.89
C THR A 154 -34.71 -37.41 22.90
N ASN A 155 -34.51 -36.59 21.86
CA ASN A 155 -35.66 -36.12 21.05
C ASN A 155 -35.97 -37.02 19.83
N GLY A 156 -34.96 -37.52 19.12
CA GLY A 156 -35.19 -38.38 17.94
C GLY A 156 -35.61 -39.81 18.27
N PHE A 157 -35.11 -40.37 19.38
CA PHE A 157 -35.32 -41.79 19.71
C PHE A 157 -36.78 -42.13 20.00
N LEU A 158 -37.48 -41.28 20.76
CA LEU A 158 -38.91 -41.42 21.01
C LEU A 158 -39.73 -41.32 19.72
N PHE A 159 -39.33 -40.43 18.81
CA PHE A 159 -39.97 -40.27 17.51
C PHE A 159 -39.78 -41.52 16.63
N TYR A 160 -38.61 -42.16 16.65
CA TYR A 160 -38.38 -43.39 15.90
C TYR A 160 -39.12 -44.61 16.50
N ILE A 161 -39.21 -44.70 17.83
CA ILE A 161 -40.06 -45.71 18.49
C ILE A 161 -41.52 -45.53 18.07
N LEU A 162 -42.00 -44.29 17.98
CA LEU A 162 -43.35 -43.99 17.53
C LEU A 162 -43.59 -44.50 16.09
N PHE A 163 -42.63 -44.35 15.19
CA PHE A 163 -42.69 -44.91 13.83
C PHE A 163 -42.82 -46.44 13.82
N VAL A 164 -42.11 -47.14 14.71
CA VAL A 164 -42.21 -48.60 14.84
C VAL A 164 -43.58 -49.01 15.38
N ILE A 165 -44.09 -48.30 16.41
CA ILE A 165 -45.41 -48.55 16.99
C ILE A 165 -46.52 -48.32 15.95
N ILE A 166 -46.46 -47.20 15.21
CA ILE A 166 -47.40 -46.88 14.13
C ILE A 166 -47.34 -47.95 13.04
N GLY A 167 -46.14 -48.39 12.65
CA GLY A 167 -45.96 -49.48 11.70
C GLY A 167 -46.64 -50.78 12.13
N PHE A 168 -46.53 -51.14 13.41
CA PHE A 168 -47.17 -52.33 13.99
C PHE A 168 -48.70 -52.22 14.00
N LEU A 169 -49.24 -51.03 14.27
CA LEU A 169 -50.68 -50.76 14.21
C LEU A 169 -51.21 -50.88 12.77
N ILE A 170 -50.53 -50.28 11.79
CA ILE A 170 -50.92 -50.38 10.37
C ILE A 170 -50.84 -51.82 9.87
N PHE A 171 -49.82 -52.57 10.31
CA PHE A 171 -49.64 -53.99 9.97
C PHE A 171 -50.85 -54.83 10.37
N ASN A 172 -51.38 -54.61 11.58
CA ASN A 172 -52.48 -55.40 12.12
C ASN A 172 -53.87 -55.03 11.55
N TYR A 173 -54.09 -53.77 11.13
CA TYR A 173 -55.44 -53.27 10.84
C TYR A 173 -55.72 -52.83 9.39
N LEU A 174 -54.69 -52.52 8.59
CA LEU A 174 -54.86 -51.91 7.28
C LEU A 174 -54.29 -52.77 6.14
N LYS A 175 -52.96 -52.86 6.06
CA LYS A 175 -52.24 -53.61 5.03
C LYS A 175 -50.87 -54.05 5.55
N THR A 176 -50.63 -55.36 5.55
CA THR A 176 -49.37 -55.99 6.01
C THR A 176 -48.12 -55.41 5.36
N PHE A 177 -48.16 -55.15 4.04
CA PHE A 177 -47.01 -54.60 3.32
C PHE A 177 -46.62 -53.18 3.78
N ILE A 178 -47.61 -52.31 4.03
CA ILE A 178 -47.37 -50.92 4.44
C ILE A 178 -46.85 -50.88 5.87
N GLY A 179 -47.39 -51.71 6.77
CA GLY A 179 -46.91 -51.80 8.14
C GLY A 179 -45.44 -52.24 8.24
N LEU A 180 -45.03 -53.25 7.45
CA LEU A 180 -43.64 -53.70 7.38
C LEU A 180 -42.69 -52.58 6.92
N LEU A 181 -43.09 -51.79 5.91
CA LEU A 181 -42.29 -50.67 5.41
C LEU A 181 -41.97 -49.64 6.51
N PHE A 182 -42.99 -49.27 7.32
CA PHE A 182 -42.81 -48.32 8.43
C PHE A 182 -41.93 -48.88 9.56
N ILE A 183 -42.04 -50.17 9.86
CA ILE A 183 -41.17 -50.84 10.83
C ILE A 183 -39.71 -50.82 10.35
N PHE A 184 -39.47 -51.19 9.09
CA PHE A 184 -38.12 -51.15 8.51
C PHE A 184 -37.55 -49.74 8.46
N LEU A 185 -38.36 -48.74 8.13
CA LEU A 185 -37.94 -47.34 8.12
C LEU A 185 -37.60 -46.83 9.53
N GLY A 186 -38.44 -47.15 10.52
CA GLY A 186 -38.18 -46.81 11.93
C GLY A 186 -36.90 -47.46 12.46
N MET A 187 -36.72 -48.76 12.21
CA MET A 187 -35.48 -49.47 12.53
C MET A 187 -34.28 -48.86 11.81
N TYR A 188 -34.38 -48.58 10.51
CA TYR A 188 -33.32 -47.96 9.73
C TYR A 188 -32.90 -46.61 10.33
N LEU A 189 -33.84 -45.76 10.74
CA LEU A 189 -33.55 -44.47 11.37
C LEU A 189 -32.90 -44.62 12.76
N ILE A 190 -33.34 -45.59 13.57
CA ILE A 190 -32.71 -45.93 14.86
C ILE A 190 -31.26 -46.35 14.67
N PHE A 191 -31.00 -47.24 13.71
CA PHE A 191 -29.66 -47.79 13.48
C PHE A 191 -28.73 -46.83 12.74
N THR A 192 -29.27 -45.95 11.89
CA THR A 192 -28.43 -45.02 11.12
C THR A 192 -28.11 -43.72 11.85
N ASN A 193 -28.97 -43.29 12.79
CA ASN A 193 -28.88 -42.05 13.56
C ASN A 193 -28.12 -40.94 12.80
N PRO A 194 -28.73 -40.37 11.74
CA PRO A 194 -28.06 -39.47 10.82
C PRO A 194 -27.51 -38.21 11.50
N GLU A 195 -28.17 -37.71 12.56
CA GLU A 195 -27.70 -36.58 13.37
C GLU A 195 -26.40 -36.91 14.10
N LYS A 196 -26.31 -38.10 14.70
CA LYS A 196 -25.06 -38.56 15.35
C LYS A 196 -23.94 -38.73 14.34
N LYS A 197 -24.23 -39.26 13.14
CA LYS A 197 -23.22 -39.37 12.06
C LYS A 197 -22.74 -37.99 11.60
N LYS A 198 -23.65 -37.03 11.45
CA LYS A 198 -23.34 -35.64 11.08
C LYS A 198 -22.44 -34.99 12.13
N TYR A 199 -22.83 -35.04 13.41
CA TYR A 199 -22.03 -34.55 14.53
C TYR A 199 -20.66 -35.20 14.63
N LEU A 200 -20.56 -36.52 14.45
CA LEU A 200 -19.25 -37.22 14.48
C LEU A 200 -18.34 -36.79 13.34
N LYS A 201 -18.89 -36.52 12.15
CA LYS A 201 -18.14 -35.98 11.02
C LYS A 201 -17.65 -34.56 11.32
N GLU A 202 -18.53 -33.68 11.77
CA GLU A 202 -18.20 -32.30 12.14
C GLU A 202 -17.15 -32.24 13.27
N LYS A 203 -17.26 -33.13 14.26
CA LYS A 203 -16.26 -33.30 15.31
C LYS A 203 -14.90 -33.76 14.76
N ASN A 204 -14.89 -34.72 13.85
CA ASN A 204 -13.65 -35.21 13.23
C ASN A 204 -13.00 -34.13 12.34
N ASP A 205 -13.81 -33.39 11.58
CA ASP A 205 -13.37 -32.26 10.77
C ASP A 205 -12.79 -31.16 11.67
N PHE A 206 -13.42 -30.89 12.82
CA PHE A 206 -12.91 -29.96 13.82
C PHE A 206 -11.57 -30.42 14.44
N GLU A 207 -11.42 -31.70 14.79
CA GLU A 207 -10.16 -32.24 15.31
C GLU A 207 -9.03 -32.18 14.27
N ASN A 208 -9.34 -32.45 13.00
CA ASN A 208 -8.39 -32.30 11.90
C ASN A 208 -7.99 -30.83 11.70
N TYR A 209 -8.96 -29.91 11.75
CA TYR A 209 -8.70 -28.48 11.69
C TYR A 209 -7.86 -28.00 12.87
N LYS A 210 -8.13 -28.50 14.09
CA LYS A 210 -7.33 -28.21 15.29
C LYS A 210 -5.89 -28.68 15.16
N LYS A 211 -5.64 -29.88 14.64
CA LYS A 211 -4.28 -30.37 14.36
C LYS A 211 -3.55 -29.49 13.34
N SER A 212 -4.25 -29.09 12.27
CA SER A 212 -3.70 -28.17 11.28
C SER A 212 -3.37 -26.81 11.90
N TYR A 213 -4.28 -26.26 12.71
CA TYR A 213 -4.07 -25.03 13.47
C TYR A 213 -2.87 -25.12 14.40
N GLU A 214 -2.70 -26.20 15.16
CA GLU A 214 -1.54 -26.40 16.04
C GLU A 214 -0.22 -26.44 15.26
N SER A 215 -0.22 -27.10 14.09
CA SER A 215 0.95 -27.12 13.19
C SER A 215 1.27 -25.72 12.65
N GLN A 216 0.26 -24.99 12.19
CA GLN A 216 0.39 -23.61 11.71
C GLN A 216 0.86 -22.67 12.83
N LEU A 217 0.33 -22.83 14.04
CA LEU A 217 0.71 -22.04 15.21
C LEU A 217 2.13 -22.34 15.66
N LYS A 218 2.56 -23.60 15.63
CA LYS A 218 3.96 -23.99 15.90
C LYS A 218 4.90 -23.40 14.87
N LYS A 219 4.51 -23.41 13.58
CA LYS A 219 5.26 -22.77 12.51
C LYS A 219 5.36 -21.26 12.74
N TYR A 220 4.23 -20.59 13.02
CA TYR A 220 4.16 -19.17 13.38
C TYR A 220 5.10 -18.82 14.53
N TYR A 221 5.05 -19.55 15.65
CA TYR A 221 5.93 -19.27 16.79
C TYR A 221 7.40 -19.60 16.52
N HIS A 222 7.70 -20.65 15.75
CA HIS A 222 9.07 -20.95 15.33
C HIS A 222 9.64 -19.82 14.46
N GLU A 223 8.83 -19.30 13.54
CA GLU A 223 9.18 -18.19 12.65
C GLU A 223 9.36 -16.86 13.41
N ILE A 224 8.64 -16.64 14.53
CA ILE A 224 8.74 -15.42 15.38
C ILE A 224 9.80 -15.54 16.50
N THR A 225 10.28 -16.74 16.83
CA THR A 225 11.40 -16.90 17.78
C THR A 225 12.75 -16.46 17.22
N LEU A 226 12.89 -16.36 15.90
CA LEU A 226 13.89 -15.51 15.26
C LEU A 226 13.40 -14.07 15.39
N ASN A 227 14.28 -13.09 15.66
CA ASN A 227 13.88 -11.67 15.72
C ASN A 227 12.93 -11.38 14.54
N GLU A 228 11.66 -11.07 14.83
CA GLU A 228 10.55 -11.08 13.86
C GLU A 228 10.90 -10.22 12.64
N GLU A 229 11.63 -9.13 12.87
CA GLU A 229 12.14 -8.22 11.85
C GLU A 229 13.18 -8.88 10.92
N ASP A 230 14.11 -9.67 11.46
CA ASP A 230 15.20 -10.31 10.71
C ASP A 230 14.70 -11.51 9.89
N PHE A 231 13.75 -12.28 10.42
CA PHE A 231 13.13 -13.38 9.68
C PHE A 231 12.32 -12.87 8.47
N LEU A 232 11.51 -11.83 8.67
CA LEU A 232 10.75 -11.20 7.60
C LEU A 232 11.69 -10.62 6.52
N LYS A 233 12.76 -9.93 6.93
CA LYS A 233 13.82 -9.44 6.03
C LYS A 233 14.40 -10.57 5.17
N LEU A 234 14.81 -11.68 5.78
CA LEU A 234 15.43 -12.81 5.07
C LEU A 234 14.46 -13.46 4.08
N LYS A 235 13.23 -13.75 4.50
CA LYS A 235 12.22 -14.36 3.64
C LYS A 235 11.85 -13.46 2.46
N ASN A 236 11.70 -12.16 2.72
CA ASN A 236 11.40 -11.18 1.68
C ASN A 236 12.55 -11.06 0.69
N LYS A 237 13.79 -11.02 1.19
CA LYS A 237 15.00 -11.02 0.36
C LYS A 237 15.06 -12.24 -0.56
N GLU A 238 14.80 -13.44 -0.07
CA GLU A 238 14.77 -14.64 -0.90
C GLU A 238 13.65 -14.59 -1.94
N LYS A 239 12.44 -14.17 -1.55
CA LYS A 239 11.30 -14.07 -2.46
C LYS A 239 11.55 -13.05 -3.56
N ILE A 240 11.91 -11.82 -3.20
CA ILE A 240 12.24 -10.74 -4.13
C ILE A 240 13.39 -11.16 -5.04
N SER A 241 14.48 -11.70 -4.49
CA SER A 241 15.62 -12.15 -5.29
C SER A 241 15.23 -13.28 -6.26
N SER A 242 14.34 -14.20 -5.86
CA SER A 242 13.87 -15.27 -6.75
C SER A 242 13.06 -14.76 -7.94
N ILE A 243 12.33 -13.65 -7.77
CA ILE A 243 11.58 -12.98 -8.84
C ILE A 243 12.56 -12.21 -9.73
N LEU A 244 13.43 -11.40 -9.13
CA LEU A 244 14.40 -10.56 -9.84
C LEU A 244 15.47 -11.38 -10.59
N ARG A 245 15.82 -12.59 -10.15
CA ARG A 245 16.71 -13.47 -10.92
C ARG A 245 16.11 -13.94 -12.25
N LYS A 246 14.80 -13.80 -12.44
CA LYS A 246 14.13 -14.08 -13.73
C LYS A 246 14.25 -12.90 -14.70
N THR A 247 14.86 -11.79 -14.29
CA THR A 247 15.03 -10.59 -15.11
C THR A 247 15.70 -10.94 -16.44
N LYS A 248 15.01 -10.58 -17.52
CA LYS A 248 15.55 -10.66 -18.88
C LYS A 248 16.13 -9.31 -19.21
N TYR A 249 16.94 -9.24 -20.26
CA TYR A 249 17.35 -7.93 -20.71
C TYR A 249 17.38 -7.79 -22.24
N SER A 250 17.35 -6.54 -22.69
CA SER A 250 17.08 -6.16 -24.08
C SER A 250 18.13 -5.18 -24.60
N ILE A 251 18.32 -5.19 -25.92
CA ILE A 251 19.24 -4.31 -26.64
C ILE A 251 18.46 -3.15 -27.25
N GLY A 252 18.54 -1.94 -26.70
CA GLY A 252 18.46 -0.59 -27.30
C GLY A 252 19.46 -0.33 -28.46
N THR A 253 19.23 0.59 -29.39
CA THR A 253 20.30 0.99 -30.36
C THR A 253 20.44 2.48 -30.61
N ASP A 254 19.46 3.30 -30.21
CA ASP A 254 19.51 4.75 -30.41
C ASP A 254 18.53 5.43 -29.45
N TYR A 255 18.93 6.54 -28.83
CA TYR A 255 18.05 7.39 -28.02
C TYR A 255 18.52 8.84 -28.01
N ILE A 256 17.55 9.74 -27.89
CA ILE A 256 17.78 11.18 -27.82
C ILE A 256 17.86 11.55 -26.34
N LYS A 257 18.99 12.15 -25.93
CA LYS A 257 19.19 12.64 -24.57
C LYS A 257 18.42 13.96 -24.37
N GLY A 258 17.68 14.06 -23.27
CA GLY A 258 17.09 15.31 -22.79
C GLY A 258 18.14 16.32 -22.29
N LEU A 259 17.73 17.57 -22.06
CA LEU A 259 18.67 18.61 -21.60
C LEU A 259 19.25 18.32 -20.22
N SER A 260 18.40 17.84 -19.31
CA SER A 260 18.78 17.51 -17.94
C SER A 260 19.61 16.22 -17.80
N HIS A 261 19.81 15.48 -18.90
CA HIS A 261 20.42 14.16 -18.89
C HIS A 261 21.83 14.16 -18.31
N GLN A 262 22.76 14.95 -18.86
CA GLN A 262 24.15 14.97 -18.38
C GLN A 262 24.26 15.51 -16.96
N PHE A 263 23.45 16.53 -16.64
CA PHE A 263 23.37 17.09 -15.30
C PHE A 263 23.00 16.01 -14.28
N PHE A 264 21.93 15.26 -14.54
CA PHE A 264 21.48 14.24 -13.59
C PHE A 264 22.38 13.02 -13.55
N LEU A 265 22.97 12.62 -14.68
CA LEU A 265 23.96 11.55 -14.72
C LEU A 265 25.11 11.79 -13.73
N ASN A 266 25.61 13.03 -13.65
CA ASN A 266 26.66 13.39 -12.71
C ASN A 266 26.21 13.18 -11.25
N HIS A 267 24.97 13.55 -10.92
CA HIS A 267 24.38 13.30 -9.61
C HIS A 267 24.21 11.81 -9.33
N LEU A 268 23.71 11.04 -10.30
CA LEU A 268 23.53 9.59 -10.19
C LEU A 268 24.86 8.87 -9.96
N ILE A 269 25.90 9.18 -10.74
CA ILE A 269 27.24 8.59 -10.58
C ILE A 269 27.83 8.95 -9.21
N HIS A 270 27.65 10.19 -8.77
CA HIS A 270 28.13 10.63 -7.46
C HIS A 270 27.49 9.86 -6.30
N HIS A 271 26.17 9.66 -6.34
CA HIS A 271 25.43 9.02 -5.24
C HIS A 271 25.47 7.48 -5.28
N LEU A 272 25.41 6.90 -6.48
CA LEU A 272 25.18 5.46 -6.67
C LEU A 272 26.38 4.73 -7.27
N GLY A 273 27.42 5.47 -7.68
CA GLY A 273 28.59 4.93 -8.35
C GLY A 273 28.34 4.53 -9.80
N SER A 274 29.43 4.38 -10.57
CA SER A 274 29.40 3.83 -11.93
C SER A 274 29.57 2.31 -11.91
N LYS A 275 28.85 1.62 -12.79
CA LYS A 275 28.98 0.15 -12.94
C LYS A 275 30.21 -0.29 -13.73
N HIS A 276 31.01 0.61 -14.31
CA HIS A 276 32.08 0.25 -15.27
C HIS A 276 33.02 -0.88 -14.78
N ASN A 277 33.24 -1.02 -13.46
CA ASN A 277 34.04 -2.09 -12.85
C ASN A 277 33.37 -2.80 -11.65
N ASN A 278 32.09 -2.56 -11.37
CA ASN A 278 31.39 -3.08 -10.18
C ASN A 278 30.28 -4.06 -10.57
N SER A 279 29.91 -4.97 -9.66
CA SER A 279 28.73 -5.86 -9.82
C SER A 279 27.42 -5.07 -9.81
N LYS A 280 27.45 -3.86 -9.26
CA LYS A 280 26.32 -2.93 -9.20
C LYS A 280 26.70 -1.48 -9.49
N GLY A 281 25.75 -0.69 -10.00
CA GLY A 281 25.93 0.75 -10.21
C GLY A 281 25.10 1.29 -11.37
N ILE A 282 25.27 2.59 -11.64
CA ILE A 282 24.60 3.29 -12.73
C ILE A 282 25.25 2.98 -14.08
N LEU A 283 24.39 2.80 -15.07
CA LEU A 283 24.70 2.74 -16.48
C LEU A 283 23.88 3.78 -17.23
N GLU A 284 24.57 4.49 -18.13
CA GLU A 284 23.88 5.16 -19.23
C GLU A 284 23.30 4.10 -20.18
N SER A 285 22.13 4.41 -20.73
CA SER A 285 21.31 3.49 -21.52
C SER A 285 22.01 2.80 -22.69
N LEU A 286 23.02 3.43 -23.30
CA LEU A 286 23.77 2.86 -24.42
C LEU A 286 24.84 1.83 -24.01
N THR A 287 25.25 1.80 -22.74
CA THR A 287 26.40 0.99 -22.28
C THR A 287 25.99 -0.42 -21.84
N TYR A 288 24.70 -0.62 -21.52
CA TYR A 288 24.17 -1.90 -21.05
C TYR A 288 24.08 -2.97 -22.17
N LEU A 289 24.09 -2.51 -23.41
CA LEU A 289 23.64 -3.23 -24.60
C LEU A 289 24.61 -4.29 -25.12
N ASN A 290 25.91 -4.10 -24.91
CA ASN A 290 26.95 -4.94 -25.50
C ASN A 290 27.49 -6.03 -24.57
N LYS A 291 27.25 -5.94 -23.25
CA LYS A 291 27.88 -6.84 -22.26
C LYS A 291 27.08 -8.12 -21.97
N TYR A 292 25.76 -8.11 -22.20
CA TYR A 292 24.88 -9.21 -21.74
C TYR A 292 24.03 -9.89 -22.85
N PHE A 293 24.12 -9.51 -24.14
CA PHE A 293 23.27 -10.09 -25.19
C PHE A 293 23.95 -10.39 -26.52
N THR A 294 23.60 -11.54 -27.09
CA THR A 294 24.07 -12.09 -28.38
C THR A 294 23.08 -11.91 -29.54
N HIS A 295 21.86 -11.40 -29.30
CA HIS A 295 20.83 -11.27 -30.33
C HIS A 295 20.29 -9.85 -30.45
N LYS A 296 20.49 -9.23 -31.62
CA LYS A 296 19.83 -7.98 -32.02
C LYS A 296 18.31 -8.21 -32.10
N PRO A 297 17.48 -7.42 -31.41
CA PRO A 297 16.04 -7.46 -31.60
C PRO A 297 15.68 -7.07 -33.03
N THR A 298 14.59 -7.64 -33.53
CA THR A 298 14.06 -7.43 -34.90
C THR A 298 13.24 -6.15 -35.04
N SER A 299 12.86 -5.52 -33.93
CA SER A 299 12.17 -4.22 -33.86
C SER A 299 13.01 -3.20 -33.10
N ARG A 300 12.77 -1.90 -33.31
CA ARG A 300 13.45 -0.84 -32.56
C ARG A 300 13.13 -1.00 -31.07
N PRO A 301 14.10 -1.40 -30.24
CA PRO A 301 13.93 -1.53 -28.79
C PRO A 301 13.61 -0.18 -28.14
N TYR A 302 12.78 -0.19 -27.09
CA TYR A 302 12.68 0.96 -26.21
C TYR A 302 13.99 1.15 -25.45
N VAL A 303 14.40 2.40 -25.27
CA VAL A 303 15.63 2.79 -24.58
C VAL A 303 15.26 3.70 -23.41
N SER A 304 15.92 3.54 -22.27
CA SER A 304 15.70 4.41 -21.10
C SER A 304 16.67 5.59 -21.05
N ASP A 305 16.52 6.51 -20.10
CA ASP A 305 17.60 7.48 -19.83
C ASP A 305 18.77 6.81 -19.10
N PHE A 306 18.48 6.16 -17.97
CA PHE A 306 19.47 5.45 -17.17
C PHE A 306 18.95 4.10 -16.70
N ALA A 307 19.88 3.25 -16.27
CA ALA A 307 19.57 2.04 -15.53
C ALA A 307 20.56 1.88 -14.38
N TYR A 308 20.04 1.68 -13.17
CA TYR A 308 20.79 1.06 -12.10
C TYR A 308 20.66 -0.45 -12.22
N VAL A 309 21.77 -1.17 -12.19
CA VAL A 309 21.76 -2.63 -12.26
C VAL A 309 22.54 -3.20 -11.09
N ASN A 310 21.99 -4.21 -10.42
CA ASN A 310 22.70 -5.07 -9.49
C ASN A 310 22.54 -6.53 -9.94
N ASP A 311 23.64 -7.10 -10.48
CA ASP A 311 23.63 -8.44 -11.07
C ASP A 311 23.49 -9.55 -10.03
N GLU A 312 23.88 -9.31 -8.78
CA GLU A 312 23.89 -10.31 -7.71
C GLU A 312 22.48 -10.77 -7.33
N ILE A 313 21.51 -9.84 -7.42
CA ILE A 313 20.10 -10.09 -7.13
C ILE A 313 19.21 -10.03 -8.37
N GLY A 314 19.75 -9.67 -9.54
CA GLY A 314 18.99 -9.51 -10.79
C GLY A 314 18.13 -8.24 -10.84
N LEU A 315 18.47 -7.23 -10.02
CA LEU A 315 17.73 -5.97 -9.96
C LEU A 315 18.12 -5.09 -11.15
N VAL A 316 17.12 -4.63 -11.89
CA VAL A 316 17.24 -3.57 -12.89
C VAL A 316 16.22 -2.49 -12.56
N LEU A 317 16.71 -1.33 -12.14
CA LEU A 317 15.92 -0.13 -11.91
C LEU A 317 16.19 0.85 -13.04
N LEU A 318 15.22 0.95 -13.94
CA LEU A 318 15.18 1.88 -15.04
C LEU A 318 14.75 3.25 -14.52
N ILE A 319 15.53 4.28 -14.83
CA ILE A 319 15.29 5.67 -14.40
C ILE A 319 14.99 6.51 -15.63
N GLU A 320 13.80 7.11 -15.67
CA GLU A 320 13.33 8.01 -16.72
C GLU A 320 13.26 9.46 -16.23
N ILE A 321 13.63 10.37 -17.11
CA ILE A 321 13.33 11.79 -16.99
C ILE A 321 12.25 12.15 -18.01
N ASP A 322 11.05 12.37 -17.50
CA ASP A 322 9.93 12.77 -18.32
C ASP A 322 9.95 14.28 -18.50
N GLU A 323 9.81 14.74 -19.74
CA GLU A 323 9.63 16.16 -20.04
C GLU A 323 8.23 16.42 -20.60
N PRO A 324 7.59 17.55 -20.29
CA PRO A 324 6.20 17.75 -20.69
C PRO A 324 6.03 17.88 -22.21
N TYR A 325 6.96 18.57 -22.87
CA TYR A 325 6.96 18.80 -24.31
C TYR A 325 8.38 19.10 -24.79
N THR A 326 8.65 18.90 -26.07
CA THR A 326 9.93 19.22 -26.73
C THR A 326 10.21 20.73 -26.74
N ILE A 327 11.48 21.13 -26.70
CA ILE A 327 11.85 22.56 -26.64
C ILE A 327 11.67 23.27 -27.99
N GLN A 328 11.96 22.59 -29.10
CA GLN A 328 12.01 23.23 -30.42
C GLN A 328 10.63 23.57 -30.95
N ASN A 329 9.70 22.64 -30.86
CA ASN A 329 8.36 22.71 -31.47
C ASN A 329 7.22 22.62 -30.45
N LYS A 330 7.52 22.48 -29.14
CA LYS A 330 6.52 22.36 -28.07
C LYS A 330 5.54 21.21 -28.28
N GLU A 331 6.00 20.14 -28.90
CA GLU A 331 5.22 18.93 -29.08
C GLU A 331 5.14 18.19 -27.74
N PRO A 332 3.93 17.88 -27.23
CA PRO A 332 3.76 17.02 -26.07
C PRO A 332 4.50 15.70 -26.20
N ILE A 333 5.18 15.27 -25.13
CA ILE A 333 5.82 13.96 -25.05
C ILE A 333 5.47 13.26 -23.73
N HIS A 334 5.66 11.95 -23.67
CA HIS A 334 5.32 11.09 -22.51
C HIS A 334 3.84 11.11 -22.08
N LEU A 335 2.93 11.42 -23.01
CA LEU A 335 1.48 11.34 -22.76
C LEU A 335 0.97 9.90 -22.67
N ASN A 336 1.53 9.00 -23.49
CA ASN A 336 1.19 7.58 -23.50
C ASN A 336 2.44 6.72 -23.74
N ASP A 337 2.98 6.19 -22.64
CA ASP A 337 4.14 5.29 -22.63
C ASP A 337 3.72 3.85 -22.27
N ASN A 338 2.44 3.47 -22.44
CA ASN A 338 1.94 2.18 -21.93
C ASN A 338 2.67 0.98 -22.55
N ASP A 339 2.79 0.93 -23.88
CA ASP A 339 3.49 -0.17 -24.57
C ASP A 339 4.97 -0.26 -24.17
N ARG A 340 5.59 0.91 -23.97
CA ARG A 340 6.97 1.03 -23.50
C ARG A 340 7.13 0.52 -22.08
N ASN A 341 6.22 0.91 -21.18
CA ASN A 341 6.21 0.45 -19.80
C ASN A 341 5.98 -1.07 -19.76
N SER A 342 4.97 -1.57 -20.46
CA SER A 342 4.68 -3.01 -20.56
C SER A 342 5.89 -3.81 -21.02
N PHE A 343 6.61 -3.33 -22.05
CA PHE A 343 7.82 -3.97 -22.53
C PHE A 343 8.88 -4.14 -21.43
N PHE A 344 9.17 -3.10 -20.64
CA PHE A 344 10.16 -3.21 -19.55
C PHE A 344 9.65 -4.03 -18.37
N LEU A 345 8.36 -3.94 -18.03
CA LEU A 345 7.74 -4.71 -16.96
C LEU A 345 7.73 -6.22 -17.26
N GLU A 346 7.54 -6.61 -18.52
CA GLU A 346 7.66 -8.01 -18.97
C GLU A 346 9.08 -8.58 -18.82
N LEU A 347 10.09 -7.71 -18.77
CA LEU A 347 11.47 -8.08 -18.47
C LEU A 347 11.75 -8.15 -16.96
N ASN A 348 10.74 -7.93 -16.10
CA ASN A 348 10.84 -7.74 -14.65
C ASN A 348 11.69 -6.53 -14.23
N TRP A 349 11.79 -5.52 -15.10
CA TRP A 349 12.46 -4.27 -14.73
C TRP A 349 11.51 -3.41 -13.90
N ILE A 350 12.10 -2.63 -13.01
CA ILE A 350 11.39 -1.64 -12.20
C ILE A 350 11.61 -0.29 -12.86
N ILE A 351 10.54 0.46 -13.05
CA ILE A 351 10.59 1.76 -13.73
C ILE A 351 10.33 2.82 -12.67
N ILE A 352 11.27 3.75 -12.54
CA ILE A 352 11.06 5.00 -11.81
C ILE A 352 11.10 6.16 -12.80
N ARG A 353 10.07 7.01 -12.78
CA ARG A 353 9.97 8.18 -13.64
C ARG A 353 9.94 9.43 -12.80
N PHE A 354 10.81 10.37 -13.12
CA PHE A 354 10.80 11.70 -12.54
C PHE A 354 10.38 12.71 -13.59
N SER A 355 9.73 13.79 -13.17
CA SER A 355 9.63 14.96 -14.05
C SER A 355 11.00 15.63 -14.19
N GLU A 356 11.30 16.22 -15.35
CA GLU A 356 12.52 17.02 -15.57
C GLU A 356 12.66 18.13 -14.52
N GLU A 357 11.56 18.71 -14.05
CA GLU A 357 11.57 19.70 -12.99
C GLU A 357 12.09 19.14 -11.66
N GLN A 358 11.64 17.95 -11.24
CA GLN A 358 12.17 17.30 -10.03
C GLN A 358 13.68 17.08 -10.13
N ILE A 359 14.13 16.65 -11.31
CA ILE A 359 15.54 16.43 -11.56
C ILE A 359 16.34 17.73 -11.43
N LEU A 360 15.87 18.83 -12.03
CA LEU A 360 16.61 20.10 -12.02
C LEU A 360 16.56 20.84 -10.68
N MET A 361 15.41 20.75 -10.00
CA MET A 361 15.14 21.49 -8.77
C MET A 361 15.57 20.71 -7.51
N TYR A 362 15.47 19.39 -7.55
CA TYR A 362 15.68 18.48 -6.41
C TYR A 362 16.51 17.23 -6.79
N PRO A 363 17.70 17.39 -7.40
CA PRO A 363 18.50 16.26 -7.89
C PRO A 363 18.95 15.33 -6.77
N ASN A 364 19.33 15.87 -5.61
CA ASN A 364 19.82 15.07 -4.48
C ASN A 364 18.67 14.29 -3.84
N GLU A 365 17.51 14.91 -3.69
CA GLU A 365 16.31 14.25 -3.19
C GLU A 365 15.85 13.13 -4.15
N SER A 366 15.98 13.34 -5.46
CA SER A 366 15.73 12.31 -6.47
C SER A 366 16.71 11.14 -6.34
N CYS A 367 18.01 11.42 -6.14
CA CYS A 367 19.02 10.38 -5.87
C CYS A 367 18.79 9.66 -4.54
N ASN A 368 18.33 10.35 -3.50
CA ASN A 368 18.00 9.74 -2.21
C ASN A 368 16.80 8.81 -2.36
N PHE A 369 15.76 9.21 -3.09
CA PHE A 369 14.62 8.34 -3.41
C PHE A 369 15.08 7.06 -4.11
N ILE A 370 15.95 7.19 -5.11
CA ILE A 370 16.50 6.02 -5.83
C ILE A 370 17.31 5.13 -4.88
N SER A 371 18.15 5.73 -4.03
CA SER A 371 18.97 5.00 -3.05
C SER A 371 18.11 4.21 -2.07
N GLU A 372 17.06 4.83 -1.52
CA GLU A 372 16.13 4.17 -0.60
C GLU A 372 15.37 3.03 -1.28
N LEU A 373 14.97 3.22 -2.54
CA LEU A 373 14.35 2.17 -3.33
C LEU A 373 15.31 1.00 -3.57
N ILE A 374 16.56 1.25 -3.95
CA ILE A 374 17.59 0.22 -4.13
C ILE A 374 17.81 -0.55 -2.82
N LEU A 375 17.96 0.17 -1.70
CA LEU A 375 18.17 -0.42 -0.38
C LEU A 375 17.02 -1.37 -0.01
N GLU A 376 15.77 -1.02 -0.32
CA GLU A 376 14.64 -1.90 -0.03
C GLU A 376 14.63 -3.17 -0.89
N PHE A 377 15.22 -3.17 -2.09
CA PHE A 377 15.39 -4.40 -2.85
C PHE A 377 16.60 -5.24 -2.39
N GLU A 378 17.68 -4.59 -1.96
CA GLU A 378 18.89 -5.27 -1.48
C GLU A 378 18.72 -5.83 -0.05
N GLU A 379 18.02 -5.08 0.79
CA GLU A 379 17.77 -5.34 2.20
C GLU A 379 16.30 -5.01 2.55
N PRO A 380 15.34 -5.83 2.10
CA PRO A 380 13.91 -5.55 2.26
C PRO A 380 13.53 -5.43 3.72
N SER A 381 13.27 -4.20 4.16
CA SER A 381 12.99 -3.88 5.56
C SER A 381 11.49 -3.76 5.83
N GLY A 382 10.67 -3.70 4.78
CA GLY A 382 9.26 -3.30 4.84
C GLY A 382 9.09 -1.83 5.26
N ARG A 383 10.19 -1.07 5.32
CA ARG A 383 10.26 0.32 5.77
C ARG A 383 10.97 1.14 4.71
N LEU A 384 10.44 1.12 3.48
CA LEU A 384 10.85 2.05 2.44
C LEU A 384 10.61 3.47 2.97
N GLY A 385 11.70 4.13 3.38
CA GLY A 385 11.79 5.57 3.59
C GLY A 385 11.25 6.30 2.37
N LEU A 386 10.63 7.47 2.56
CA LEU A 386 10.79 8.49 1.56
C LEU A 386 11.72 9.55 2.13
N PRO A 387 12.53 10.21 1.30
CA PRO A 387 13.11 11.48 1.66
C PRO A 387 11.95 12.46 1.80
N ASN A 388 11.75 13.03 2.99
CA ASN A 388 10.66 13.97 3.31
C ASN A 388 10.63 15.26 2.44
N SER A 389 11.54 15.39 1.47
CA SER A 389 11.83 16.62 0.74
C SER A 389 11.56 16.59 -0.77
N LEU A 390 11.30 15.44 -1.40
CA LEU A 390 11.00 15.40 -2.84
C LEU A 390 9.53 15.77 -3.11
N PRO A 391 9.22 16.89 -3.79
CA PRO A 391 7.83 17.29 -4.03
C PRO A 391 7.17 16.43 -5.10
N PHE A 392 5.87 16.19 -4.94
CA PHE A 392 5.05 15.58 -5.97
C PHE A 392 4.67 16.57 -7.05
N ILE A 393 4.82 16.17 -8.31
CA ILE A 393 4.44 16.97 -9.48
C ILE A 393 3.34 16.26 -10.24
N GLU A 394 2.25 16.96 -10.56
CA GLU A 394 1.14 16.38 -11.32
C GLU A 394 1.66 15.87 -12.67
N ARG A 395 1.39 14.59 -12.98
CA ARG A 395 1.71 14.02 -14.29
C ARG A 395 0.89 14.75 -15.34
N TRP A 396 1.54 15.17 -16.41
CA TRP A 396 0.83 15.78 -17.52
C TRP A 396 0.03 14.74 -18.31
N ASN A 397 -1.08 15.21 -18.88
CA ASN A 397 -1.99 14.44 -19.73
C ASN A 397 -2.54 15.37 -20.81
N ASP A 398 -3.34 14.82 -21.73
CA ASP A 398 -3.91 15.56 -22.86
C ASP A 398 -4.67 16.83 -22.43
N PHE A 399 -5.23 16.86 -21.22
CA PHE A 399 -6.01 18.00 -20.73
C PHE A 399 -5.14 19.14 -20.22
N ASN A 400 -4.12 18.83 -19.40
CA ASN A 400 -3.31 19.87 -18.75
C ASN A 400 -2.08 20.29 -19.58
N ILE A 401 -1.69 19.52 -20.61
CA ILE A 401 -0.45 19.78 -21.35
C ILE A 401 -0.46 21.11 -22.10
N HIS A 402 -1.60 21.47 -22.72
CA HIS A 402 -1.74 22.75 -23.41
C HIS A 402 -1.58 23.94 -22.47
N ARG A 403 -2.00 23.80 -21.20
CA ARG A 403 -1.78 24.83 -20.17
C ARG A 403 -0.29 25.00 -19.87
N LEU A 404 0.46 23.90 -19.76
CA LEU A 404 1.91 23.92 -19.51
C LEU A 404 2.70 24.52 -20.70
N ILE A 405 2.25 24.25 -21.93
CA ILE A 405 2.82 24.83 -23.15
C ILE A 405 2.57 26.35 -23.18
N ASN A 406 1.32 26.77 -22.97
CA ASN A 406 0.92 28.18 -23.05
C ASN A 406 1.57 29.04 -21.95
N SER A 407 1.89 28.46 -20.80
CA SER A 407 2.57 29.17 -19.71
C SER A 407 4.11 29.17 -19.83
N ASN A 408 4.67 28.55 -20.88
CA ASN A 408 6.12 28.30 -21.02
C ASN A 408 6.70 27.58 -19.80
N TYR A 409 5.95 26.63 -19.25
CA TYR A 409 6.29 25.93 -18.02
C TYR A 409 7.71 25.34 -18.03
N ARG A 410 8.08 24.61 -19.09
CA ARG A 410 9.39 23.96 -19.23
C ARG A 410 10.50 25.00 -19.30
N GLU A 411 10.32 26.03 -20.12
CA GLU A 411 11.31 27.09 -20.29
C GLU A 411 11.54 27.90 -19.00
N ASN A 412 10.52 28.08 -18.17
CA ASN A 412 10.61 28.84 -16.92
C ASN A 412 11.56 28.18 -15.91
N TYR A 413 11.41 26.88 -15.66
CA TYR A 413 12.33 26.18 -14.75
C TYR A 413 13.70 25.93 -15.40
N LEU A 414 13.79 25.72 -16.72
CA LEU A 414 15.08 25.60 -17.41
C LEU A 414 15.89 26.91 -17.33
N LYS A 415 15.24 28.05 -17.54
CA LYS A 415 15.89 29.38 -17.45
C LYS A 415 16.47 29.62 -16.05
N THR A 416 15.74 29.23 -15.02
CA THR A 416 16.18 29.36 -13.62
C THR A 416 17.38 28.47 -13.31
N ASN A 417 17.56 27.38 -14.06
CA ASN A 417 18.61 26.38 -13.87
C ASN A 417 19.66 26.38 -15.00
N LYS A 418 19.73 27.42 -15.83
CA LYS A 418 20.62 27.47 -17.00
C LYS A 418 22.10 27.24 -16.68
N ASN A 419 22.56 27.61 -15.49
CA ASN A 419 23.96 27.42 -15.08
C ASN A 419 24.29 25.96 -14.69
N LYS A 420 23.28 25.10 -14.56
CA LYS A 420 23.42 23.68 -14.19
C LYS A 420 23.46 22.75 -15.42
N LEU A 421 22.88 23.21 -16.53
CA LEU A 421 22.79 22.54 -17.83
C LEU A 421 24.01 22.92 -18.68
#